data_AF-A0A8T7BX06-F1
#
_entry.id   AF-A0A8T7BX06-F1
#
_cell.length_a   1.000
_cell.length_b   1.000
_cell.length_c   1.000
_cell.angle_alpha   90.00
_cell.angle_beta   90.00
_cell.angle_gamma   90.00
#
_symmetry.space_group_name_H-M   'P 1'
#
loop_
_entity.id
_entity.type
_entity.pdbx_description
1 polymer ?
#
loop_
_entity_poly.entity_id
_entity_poly.type
_entity_poly.pdbx_seq_one_letter_code
_entity_poly.pdbx_strand_id
1 'polypeptide(L)'
;MRLFLICTAVLGCLLVAPRSAAIEPLGAAQLKEICAGAMENPDNVESRLCIFYVKGFLDGAVATDGRVAENVVAEIEAQDSFTRRVMRTRVGSRLKQFGPSVYAEFCVGQPDPIADVVLHVIEELDRTDNLERTQAQTVVYSSLRRHYPCVAE
;
A
#
# COMPACT_ATOMS: atom_id res chain seq x y z
N MET A 1 -24.39 33.78 -35.47
CA MET A 1 -25.48 33.26 -34.59
C MET A 1 -25.28 31.79 -34.22
N ARG A 2 -25.08 30.86 -35.17
CA ARG A 2 -24.88 29.43 -34.88
C ARG A 2 -23.65 29.10 -34.01
N LEU A 3 -22.51 29.76 -34.26
CA LEU A 3 -21.28 29.55 -33.47
C LEU A 3 -21.42 30.01 -32.01
N PHE A 4 -22.20 31.08 -31.79
CA PHE A 4 -22.46 31.64 -30.45
C PHE A 4 -23.35 30.70 -29.62
N LEU A 5 -24.38 30.13 -30.25
CA LEU A 5 -25.26 29.10 -29.65
C LEU A 5 -24.51 27.81 -29.29
N ILE A 6 -23.51 27.41 -30.08
CA ILE A 6 -22.69 26.24 -29.80
C ILE A 6 -21.78 26.51 -28.60
N CYS A 7 -21.16 27.68 -28.52
CA CYS A 7 -20.28 28.04 -27.40
C CYS A 7 -21.05 28.12 -26.07
N THR A 8 -22.26 28.69 -26.07
CA THR A 8 -23.09 28.75 -24.86
C THR A 8 -23.59 27.38 -24.42
N ALA A 9 -23.90 26.49 -25.36
CA ALA A 9 -24.27 25.11 -25.05
C ALA A 9 -23.11 24.31 -24.44
N VAL A 10 -21.89 24.45 -24.98
CA VAL A 10 -20.69 23.78 -24.44
C VAL A 10 -20.33 24.30 -23.05
N LEU A 11 -20.41 25.61 -22.83
CA LEU A 11 -20.14 26.20 -21.52
C LEU A 11 -21.18 25.78 -20.47
N GLY A 12 -22.45 25.62 -20.88
CA GLY A 12 -23.51 25.06 -20.03
C GLY A 12 -23.25 23.62 -19.61
N CYS A 13 -22.76 22.77 -20.52
CA CYS A 13 -22.41 21.38 -20.19
C CYS A 13 -21.24 21.25 -19.20
N LEU A 14 -20.28 22.18 -19.21
CA LEU A 14 -19.14 22.17 -18.27
C LEU A 14 -19.55 22.51 -16.84
N LEU A 15 -20.63 23.27 -16.64
CA LEU A 15 -21.14 23.64 -15.32
C LEU A 15 -21.96 22.53 -14.64
N VAL A 16 -22.44 21.55 -15.42
CA VAL A 16 -23.23 20.41 -14.94
C VAL A 16 -22.37 19.16 -14.75
N ALA A 17 -21.07 19.23 -15.09
CA ALA A 17 -20.16 18.12 -14.87
C ALA A 17 -20.11 17.77 -13.36
N PRO A 18 -20.29 16.49 -12.99
CA PRO A 18 -20.14 16.08 -11.61
C PRO A 18 -18.73 16.43 -11.16
N ARG A 19 -18.62 17.08 -10.00
CA ARG A 19 -17.31 17.26 -9.36
C ARG A 19 -16.75 15.86 -9.13
N SER A 20 -15.65 15.53 -9.80
CA SER A 20 -14.90 14.32 -9.48
C SER A 20 -14.37 14.48 -8.06
N ALA A 21 -15.05 13.88 -7.08
CA ALA A 21 -14.47 13.70 -5.77
C ALA A 21 -13.30 12.73 -5.97
N ALA A 22 -12.07 13.24 -5.88
CA ALA A 22 -10.92 12.37 -5.77
C ALA A 22 -11.11 11.50 -4.52
N ILE A 23 -10.80 10.21 -4.62
CA ILE A 23 -10.80 9.34 -3.45
C ILE A 23 -9.68 9.84 -2.54
N GLU A 24 -10.05 10.48 -1.43
CA GLU A 24 -9.09 10.93 -0.43
C GLU A 24 -8.51 9.71 0.30
N PRO A 25 -7.17 9.63 0.46
CA PRO A 25 -6.55 8.57 1.23
C PRO A 25 -7.05 8.59 2.66
N LEU A 26 -7.24 7.40 3.25
CA LEU A 26 -7.63 7.26 4.65
C LEU A 26 -6.59 7.95 5.56
N GLY A 27 -7.06 8.75 6.52
CA GLY A 27 -6.20 9.39 7.52
C GLY A 27 -5.70 8.41 8.58
N ALA A 28 -4.52 8.64 9.15
CA ALA A 28 -3.96 7.78 10.18
C ALA A 28 -4.74 7.86 11.50
N ALA A 29 -5.24 9.05 11.88
CA ALA A 29 -6.13 9.21 13.03
C ALA A 29 -7.42 8.38 12.87
N GLN A 30 -8.03 8.42 11.69
CA GLN A 30 -9.23 7.65 11.39
C GLN A 30 -8.94 6.14 11.37
N LEU A 31 -7.80 5.70 10.83
CA LEU A 31 -7.41 4.29 10.91
C LEU A 31 -7.22 3.84 12.36
N LYS A 32 -6.63 4.68 13.22
CA LYS A 32 -6.48 4.39 14.65
C LYS A 32 -7.83 4.18 15.33
N GLU A 33 -8.82 5.02 15.06
CA GLU A 33 -10.19 4.85 15.57
C GLU A 33 -10.81 3.52 15.09
N ILE A 34 -10.70 3.21 13.81
CA ILE A 34 -11.17 1.94 13.23
C ILE A 34 -10.52 0.74 13.92
N CYS A 35 -9.23 0.84 14.25
CA CYS A 35 -8.47 -0.23 14.87
C CYS A 35 -8.62 -0.32 16.39
N ALA A 36 -9.25 0.66 17.05
CA ALA A 36 -9.33 0.74 18.52
C ALA A 36 -10.01 -0.49 19.17
N GLY A 37 -10.89 -1.18 18.43
CA GLY A 37 -11.59 -2.41 18.89
C GLY A 37 -11.05 -3.71 18.30
N ALA A 38 -10.03 -3.65 17.44
CA ALA A 38 -9.57 -4.80 16.65
C ALA A 38 -9.06 -5.97 17.52
N MET A 39 -8.52 -5.66 18.70
CA MET A 39 -7.97 -6.66 19.63
C MET A 39 -9.02 -7.26 20.58
N GLU A 40 -10.05 -6.51 20.95
CA GLU A 40 -11.05 -6.97 21.92
C GLU A 40 -12.16 -7.79 21.28
N ASN A 41 -12.56 -7.45 20.04
CA ASN A 41 -13.60 -8.18 19.30
C ASN A 41 -13.25 -8.24 17.81
N PRO A 42 -12.39 -9.18 17.37
CA PRO A 42 -11.95 -9.27 15.97
C PRO A 42 -13.10 -9.56 14.98
N ASP A 43 -14.20 -10.16 15.44
CA ASP A 43 -15.39 -10.45 14.63
C ASP A 43 -16.34 -9.26 14.44
N ASN A 44 -16.14 -8.16 15.20
CA ASN A 44 -16.88 -6.92 14.99
C ASN A 44 -16.60 -6.38 13.57
N VAL A 45 -17.60 -5.74 12.96
CA VAL A 45 -17.51 -5.19 11.61
C VAL A 45 -16.38 -4.15 11.50
N GLU A 46 -16.23 -3.28 12.50
CA GLU A 46 -15.18 -2.25 12.54
C GLU A 46 -13.78 -2.85 12.70
N SER A 47 -13.64 -3.84 13.60
CA SER A 47 -12.39 -4.60 13.78
C SER A 47 -11.93 -5.28 12.49
N ARG A 48 -12.88 -5.81 11.70
CA ARG A 48 -12.60 -6.38 10.38
C ARG A 48 -12.14 -5.33 9.37
N LEU A 49 -12.62 -4.09 9.46
CA LEU A 49 -12.15 -3.00 8.57
C LEU A 49 -10.66 -2.70 8.77
N CYS A 50 -10.16 -2.72 10.02
CA CYS A 50 -8.73 -2.58 10.28
C CYS A 50 -7.92 -3.68 9.57
N ILE A 51 -8.32 -4.94 9.76
CA ILE A 51 -7.67 -6.11 9.13
C ILE A 51 -7.73 -5.99 7.60
N PHE A 52 -8.88 -5.66 7.04
CA PHE A 52 -9.05 -5.53 5.59
C PHE A 52 -8.26 -4.36 5.00
N TYR A 53 -8.12 -3.26 5.73
CA TYR A 53 -7.28 -2.15 5.28
C TYR A 53 -5.81 -2.58 5.18
N VAL A 54 -5.26 -3.19 6.23
CA VAL A 54 -3.87 -3.68 6.24
C VAL A 54 -3.66 -4.76 5.19
N LYS A 55 -4.58 -5.72 5.07
CA LYS A 55 -4.52 -6.74 4.02
C LYS A 55 -4.58 -6.11 2.63
N GLY A 56 -5.47 -5.14 2.41
CA GLY A 56 -5.58 -4.42 1.15
C GLY A 56 -4.31 -3.65 0.79
N PHE A 57 -3.63 -3.07 1.79
CA PHE A 57 -2.32 -2.45 1.60
C PHE A 57 -1.27 -3.49 1.17
N LEU A 58 -1.20 -4.65 1.83
CA LEU A 58 -0.27 -5.72 1.47
C LEU A 58 -0.56 -6.30 0.08
N ASP A 59 -1.82 -6.59 -0.23
CA ASP A 59 -2.25 -7.06 -1.55
C ASP A 59 -1.92 -6.01 -2.63
N GLY A 60 -2.11 -4.72 -2.30
CA GLY A 60 -1.78 -3.60 -3.16
C GLY A 60 -0.29 -3.50 -3.43
N ALA A 61 0.54 -3.58 -2.38
CA ALA A 61 1.99 -3.62 -2.49
C ALA A 61 2.44 -4.82 -3.35
N VAL A 62 1.89 -6.01 -3.10
CA VAL A 62 2.16 -7.21 -3.93
C VAL A 62 1.75 -7.01 -5.39
N ALA A 63 0.63 -6.34 -5.66
CA ALA A 63 0.15 -6.11 -7.03
C ALA A 63 0.98 -5.06 -7.78
N THR A 64 1.37 -3.97 -7.11
CA THR A 64 2.26 -2.96 -7.68
C THR A 64 3.67 -3.48 -7.81
N ASP A 65 4.18 -4.15 -6.78
CA ASP A 65 5.52 -4.73 -6.76
C ASP A 65 5.62 -5.91 -7.70
N GLY A 66 4.54 -6.67 -7.94
CA GLY A 66 4.53 -7.74 -8.94
C GLY A 66 4.70 -7.20 -10.35
N ARG A 67 3.99 -6.10 -10.68
CA ARG A 67 4.11 -5.43 -11.98
C ARG A 67 5.41 -4.63 -12.11
N VAL A 68 5.89 -4.02 -11.02
CA VAL A 68 7.22 -3.40 -10.97
C VAL A 68 8.29 -4.47 -11.06
N ALA A 69 8.15 -5.62 -10.42
CA ALA A 69 9.07 -6.76 -10.52
C ALA A 69 9.13 -7.30 -11.94
N GLU A 70 7.99 -7.49 -12.63
CA GLU A 70 7.98 -7.91 -14.03
C GLU A 70 8.69 -6.89 -14.94
N ASN A 71 8.43 -5.60 -14.74
CA ASN A 71 9.09 -4.53 -15.50
C ASN A 71 10.58 -4.42 -15.17
N VAL A 72 10.95 -4.54 -13.90
CA VAL A 72 12.33 -4.51 -13.40
C VAL A 72 13.07 -5.75 -13.86
N VAL A 73 12.47 -6.94 -13.86
CA VAL A 73 13.06 -8.16 -14.41
C VAL A 73 13.29 -8.03 -15.91
N ALA A 74 12.31 -7.50 -16.66
CA ALA A 74 12.47 -7.23 -18.08
C ALA A 74 13.59 -6.21 -18.37
N GLU A 75 13.73 -5.17 -17.53
CA GLU A 75 14.78 -4.17 -17.63
C GLU A 75 16.15 -4.70 -17.19
N ILE A 76 16.21 -5.56 -16.17
CA ILE A 76 17.43 -6.25 -15.70
C ILE A 76 17.92 -7.28 -16.73
N GLU A 77 17.01 -7.95 -17.42
CA GLU A 77 17.38 -8.81 -18.56
C GLU A 77 17.96 -7.99 -19.72
N ALA A 78 17.63 -6.70 -19.83
CA ALA A 78 18.27 -5.78 -20.76
C ALA A 78 19.59 -5.18 -20.25
N GLN A 79 19.94 -5.33 -18.96
CA GLN A 79 21.15 -4.78 -18.33
C GLN A 79 22.36 -5.74 -18.26
N ASP A 80 23.54 -5.17 -17.97
CA ASP A 80 24.84 -5.82 -17.94
C ASP A 80 24.94 -7.04 -16.98
N SER A 81 25.93 -7.90 -17.27
CA SER A 81 26.13 -9.21 -16.64
C SER A 81 26.25 -9.19 -15.10
N PHE A 82 26.77 -8.10 -14.52
CA PHE A 82 26.95 -7.95 -13.07
C PHE A 82 25.61 -7.76 -12.34
N THR A 83 24.77 -6.84 -12.81
CA THR A 83 23.42 -6.60 -12.27
C THR A 83 22.58 -7.87 -12.36
N ARG A 84 22.66 -8.56 -13.51
CA ARG A 84 22.00 -9.85 -13.73
C ARG A 84 22.43 -10.92 -12.70
N ARG A 85 23.71 -10.95 -12.30
CA ARG A 85 24.22 -11.93 -11.31
C ARG A 85 23.78 -11.60 -9.87
N VAL A 86 23.79 -10.33 -9.48
CA VAL A 86 23.30 -9.88 -8.15
C VAL A 86 21.81 -10.21 -8.00
N MET A 87 21.03 -9.94 -9.04
CA MET A 87 19.60 -10.22 -9.05
C MET A 87 19.30 -11.73 -8.98
N ARG A 88 20.07 -12.57 -9.68
CA ARG A 88 19.89 -14.04 -9.64
C ARG A 88 20.23 -14.68 -8.29
N THR A 89 21.18 -14.12 -7.55
CA THR A 89 21.75 -14.78 -6.36
C THR A 89 21.22 -14.22 -5.05
N ARG A 90 21.10 -12.88 -4.92
CA ARG A 90 20.65 -12.23 -3.68
C ARG A 90 19.18 -11.86 -3.68
N VAL A 91 18.68 -11.31 -4.79
CA VAL A 91 17.29 -10.86 -4.87
C VAL A 91 16.37 -12.03 -5.22
N GLY A 92 16.78 -12.93 -6.12
CA GLY A 92 16.00 -14.09 -6.52
C GLY A 92 15.71 -15.08 -5.40
N SER A 93 16.62 -15.26 -4.42
CA SER A 93 16.34 -16.07 -3.23
C SER A 93 15.29 -15.41 -2.33
N ARG A 94 15.39 -14.10 -2.13
CA ARG A 94 14.41 -13.31 -1.35
C ARG A 94 13.03 -13.28 -2.00
N LEU A 95 12.96 -13.12 -3.32
CA LEU A 95 11.68 -13.17 -4.05
C LEU A 95 10.97 -14.51 -3.91
N LYS A 96 11.73 -15.61 -3.89
CA LYS A 96 11.14 -16.93 -3.64
C LYS A 96 10.55 -17.08 -2.25
N GLN A 97 11.15 -16.42 -1.24
CA GLN A 97 10.76 -16.54 0.16
C GLN A 97 9.64 -15.56 0.55
N PHE A 98 9.74 -14.30 0.12
CA PHE A 98 8.88 -13.20 0.57
C PHE A 98 7.96 -12.66 -0.55
N GLY A 99 8.05 -13.22 -1.75
CA GLY A 99 7.29 -12.76 -2.90
C GLY A 99 7.72 -11.35 -3.34
N PRO A 100 6.84 -10.61 -4.05
CA PRO A 100 7.18 -9.31 -4.61
C PRO A 100 7.36 -8.21 -3.56
N SER A 101 6.93 -8.41 -2.31
CA SER A 101 7.12 -7.45 -1.20
C SER A 101 8.57 -6.99 -0.99
N VAL A 102 9.54 -7.82 -1.39
CA VAL A 102 10.98 -7.49 -1.39
C VAL A 102 11.26 -6.15 -2.09
N TYR A 103 10.48 -5.80 -3.11
CA TYR A 103 10.63 -4.53 -3.83
C TYR A 103 10.01 -3.33 -3.09
N ALA A 104 9.05 -3.54 -2.18
CA ALA A 104 8.54 -2.52 -1.27
C ALA A 104 9.38 -2.32 0.00
N GLU A 105 10.59 -2.89 0.08
CA GLU A 105 11.53 -2.74 1.21
C GLU A 105 11.04 -3.34 2.54
N PHE A 106 10.03 -4.21 2.52
CA PHE A 106 9.59 -5.01 3.66
C PHE A 106 9.33 -6.45 3.23
N CYS A 107 9.51 -7.41 4.12
CA CYS A 107 9.42 -8.83 3.81
C CYS A 107 8.43 -9.51 4.76
N VAL A 108 7.15 -9.44 4.40
CA VAL A 108 6.08 -10.15 5.11
C VAL A 108 5.91 -11.52 4.44
N GLY A 109 6.30 -12.58 5.13
CA GLY A 109 6.27 -13.95 4.63
C GLY A 109 5.60 -14.90 5.61
N GLN A 110 5.36 -16.14 5.18
CA GLN A 110 5.02 -17.21 6.12
C GLN A 110 6.19 -17.37 7.11
N PRO A 111 5.93 -17.45 8.43
CA PRO A 111 4.67 -17.87 9.05
C PRO A 111 3.78 -16.75 9.60
N ASP A 112 4.08 -15.46 9.39
CA ASP A 112 3.42 -14.37 10.10
C ASP A 112 1.91 -14.31 9.78
N PRO A 113 1.03 -14.62 10.77
CA PRO A 113 -0.40 -14.43 10.62
C PRO A 113 -0.71 -12.95 10.36
N ILE A 114 -1.68 -12.67 9.50
CA ILE A 114 -2.13 -11.30 9.25
C ILE A 114 -2.51 -10.54 10.53
N ALA A 115 -2.97 -11.27 11.56
CA ALA A 115 -3.27 -10.72 12.87
C ALA A 115 -2.04 -10.06 13.52
N ASP A 116 -0.88 -10.70 13.47
CA ASP A 116 0.36 -10.18 14.07
C ASP A 116 0.85 -8.93 13.32
N VAL A 117 0.69 -8.91 11.99
CA VAL A 117 0.98 -7.74 11.17
C VAL A 117 0.08 -6.57 11.56
N VAL A 118 -1.22 -6.82 11.76
CA VAL A 118 -2.17 -5.81 12.21
C VAL A 118 -1.80 -5.28 13.60
N LEU A 119 -1.35 -6.13 14.52
CA LEU A 119 -0.91 -5.71 15.84
C LEU A 119 0.27 -4.73 15.79
N HIS A 120 1.29 -5.02 14.98
CA HIS A 120 2.42 -4.10 14.80
C HIS A 120 2.00 -2.76 14.15
N VAL A 121 1.00 -2.78 13.27
CA VAL A 121 0.43 -1.55 12.69
C VAL A 121 -0.29 -0.73 13.76
N ILE A 122 -1.07 -1.37 14.63
CA ILE A 122 -1.74 -0.70 15.76
C ILE A 122 -0.72 -0.07 16.70
N GLU A 123 0.32 -0.82 17.06
CA GLU A 123 1.42 -0.33 17.89
C GLU A 123 2.12 0.90 17.26
N GLU A 124 2.29 0.91 15.94
CA GLU A 124 2.86 2.05 15.22
C GLU A 124 1.89 3.26 15.21
N LEU A 125 0.59 3.03 15.02
CA LEU A 125 -0.44 4.07 15.13
C LEU A 125 -0.46 4.71 16.52
N ASP A 126 -0.13 3.95 17.57
CA ASP A 126 -0.02 4.46 18.93
C ASP A 126 1.22 5.31 19.18
N ARG A 127 2.31 5.05 18.44
CA ARG A 127 3.58 5.78 18.55
C ARG A 127 3.70 6.98 17.63
N THR A 128 2.86 7.05 16.60
CA THR A 128 2.97 8.08 15.57
C THR A 128 2.49 9.44 16.09
N ASP A 129 3.38 10.43 16.09
CA ASP A 129 3.02 11.82 16.32
C ASP A 129 2.30 12.42 15.10
N ASN A 130 1.44 13.43 15.32
CA ASN A 130 0.73 14.16 14.26
C ASN A 130 -0.14 13.25 13.35
N LEU A 131 -0.86 12.29 13.93
CA LEU A 131 -1.80 11.42 13.20
C LEU A 131 -2.80 12.19 12.32
N GLU A 132 -3.27 13.36 12.78
CA GLU A 132 -4.20 14.24 12.07
C GLU A 132 -3.71 14.73 10.70
N ARG A 133 -2.38 14.77 10.50
CA ARG A 133 -1.76 15.19 9.23
C ARG A 133 -1.14 14.04 8.46
N THR A 134 -1.21 12.83 8.99
CA THR A 134 -0.54 11.66 8.42
C THR A 134 -1.56 10.77 7.73
N GLN A 135 -1.21 10.26 6.55
CA GLN A 135 -2.05 9.30 5.84
C GLN A 135 -1.80 7.89 6.38
N ALA A 136 -2.87 7.10 6.50
CA ALA A 136 -2.82 5.76 7.07
C ALA A 136 -1.79 4.86 6.39
N GLN A 137 -1.71 4.91 5.05
CA GLN A 137 -0.75 4.08 4.32
C GLN A 137 0.72 4.42 4.62
N THR A 138 1.01 5.66 5.06
CA THR A 138 2.37 6.06 5.47
C THR A 138 2.76 5.36 6.76
N VAL A 139 1.84 5.31 7.73
CA VAL A 139 2.06 4.62 9.00
C VAL A 139 2.19 3.12 8.77
N VAL A 140 1.28 2.52 8.00
CA VAL A 140 1.34 1.08 7.66
C VAL A 140 2.67 0.75 6.99
N TYR A 141 3.09 1.51 5.98
CA TYR A 141 4.37 1.30 5.31
C TYR A 141 5.57 1.38 6.28
N SER A 142 5.58 2.40 7.15
CA SER A 142 6.66 2.58 8.13
C SER A 142 6.71 1.48 9.18
N SER A 143 5.55 1.00 9.65
CA SER A 143 5.42 -0.14 10.55
C SER A 143 6.01 -1.39 9.90
N LEU A 144 5.61 -1.70 8.66
CA LEU A 144 6.08 -2.88 7.94
C LEU A 144 7.60 -2.88 7.74
N ARG A 145 8.18 -1.73 7.37
CA ARG A 145 9.65 -1.63 7.22
C ARG A 145 10.41 -1.81 8.54
N ARG A 146 9.82 -1.40 9.65
CA ARG A 146 10.43 -1.51 10.97
C ARG A 146 10.35 -2.92 11.53
N HIS A 147 9.17 -3.54 11.44
CA HIS A 147 8.89 -4.83 12.06
C HIS A 147 9.23 -6.03 11.15
N TYR A 148 9.25 -5.84 9.82
CA TYR A 148 9.49 -6.90 8.84
C TYR A 148 10.61 -6.54 7.85
N PRO A 149 11.85 -6.26 8.30
CA PRO A 149 12.95 -5.93 7.40
C PRO A 149 13.38 -7.14 6.57
N CYS A 150 13.72 -6.90 5.30
CA CYS A 150 14.27 -7.91 4.39
C CYS A 150 15.74 -8.26 4.71
N VAL A 151 16.02 -8.82 5.89
CA VAL A 151 17.34 -9.37 6.22
C VAL A 151 17.51 -10.75 5.57
N ALA A 152 18.72 -11.04 5.07
CA ALA A 152 19.06 -12.38 4.61
C ALA A 152 19.60 -13.15 5.81
N GLU A 153 18.93 -14.22 6.20
CA GLU A 153 19.57 -15.31 6.95
C GLU A 153 20.42 -16.16 6.01
#